data_AF-A0A2W4LHI4-F1
#
_entry.id   AF-A0A2W4LHI4-F1
#
_cell.length_a   1.000
_cell.length_b   1.000
_cell.length_c   1.000
_cell.angle_alpha   90.00
_cell.angle_beta   90.00
_cell.angle_gamma   90.00
#
_symmetry.space_group_name_H-M   'P 1'
#
loop_
_entity.id
_entity.type
_entity.pdbx_description
1 polymer ?
#
loop_
_entity_poly.entity_id
_entity_poly.type
_entity_poly.pdbx_seq_one_letter_code
_entity_poly.pdbx_strand_id
1 'polypeptide(L)'
;MDLVPQKVDVLEPQSVERVQEKPARRDLPFRFTGSASEYFRIWIVNTLLTIVTLGIYSAWAKVRNRQYFYRHTFVDGSSFEYLADPIKILKGRLVVAAVLGAIAASQYYSPPLYVGLIVLALLATPWAVVRGMAFNARNTSFRNVRF
;
A
#
# COMPACT_ATOMS: atom_id res chain seq x y z
N MET A 1 46.04 37.52 59.37
CA MET A 1 46.18 37.90 57.95
C MET A 1 45.60 36.80 57.07
N ASP A 2 44.35 36.49 57.36
CA ASP A 2 43.19 36.37 56.47
C ASP A 2 43.37 35.69 55.12
N LEU A 3 42.96 34.42 55.13
CA LEU A 3 42.69 33.57 53.97
C LEU A 3 41.62 34.24 53.09
N VAL A 4 42.02 34.68 51.90
CA VAL A 4 41.11 35.17 50.87
C VAL A 4 40.18 34.02 50.46
N PRO A 5 38.85 34.16 50.52
CA PRO A 5 37.96 33.13 50.01
C PRO A 5 38.02 33.14 48.48
N GLN A 6 38.61 32.09 47.90
CA GLN A 6 38.51 31.82 46.47
C GLN A 6 37.03 31.55 46.18
N LYS A 7 36.39 32.49 45.47
CA LYS A 7 35.05 32.34 44.92
C LYS A 7 35.11 31.11 44.00
N VAL A 8 34.66 29.96 44.50
CA VAL A 8 34.43 28.79 43.67
C VAL A 8 33.28 29.22 42.77
N ASP A 9 33.64 29.57 41.53
CA ASP A 9 32.70 29.85 40.47
C ASP A 9 31.91 28.55 40.29
N VAL A 10 30.77 28.47 40.95
CA VAL A 10 29.79 27.42 40.71
C VAL A 10 29.38 27.66 39.28
N LEU A 11 30.03 26.92 38.37
CA LEU A 11 29.63 26.88 36.97
C LEU A 11 28.14 26.58 36.99
N GLU A 12 27.33 27.61 36.73
CA GLU A 12 25.92 27.42 36.43
C GLU A 12 25.89 26.28 35.42
N PRO A 13 25.05 25.25 35.62
CA PRO A 13 24.91 24.23 34.60
C PRO A 13 24.36 25.00 33.42
N GLN A 14 25.24 25.38 32.50
CA GLN A 14 24.92 25.97 31.20
C GLN A 14 23.75 25.14 30.74
N SER A 15 22.57 25.75 30.88
CA SER A 15 21.31 25.17 30.49
C SER A 15 21.61 24.68 29.10
N VAL A 16 21.63 23.36 28.93
CA VAL A 16 21.89 22.74 27.65
C VAL A 16 20.65 23.08 26.85
N GLU A 17 20.62 24.33 26.39
CA GLU A 17 19.71 24.86 25.42
C GLU A 17 20.14 24.08 24.20
N ARG A 18 19.62 22.86 24.10
CA ARG A 18 19.58 22.10 22.88
C ARG A 18 18.80 23.02 21.98
N VAL A 19 19.53 23.90 21.29
CA VAL A 19 19.11 24.58 20.09
C VAL A 19 18.65 23.42 19.22
N GLN A 20 17.34 23.15 19.28
CA GLN A 20 16.70 22.21 18.40
C GLN A 20 16.83 22.88 17.05
N GLU A 21 17.94 22.61 16.36
CA GLU A 21 18.07 22.92 14.96
C GLU A 21 16.90 22.23 14.28
N LYS A 22 15.89 23.05 13.97
CA LYS A 22 14.73 22.66 13.20
C LYS A 22 15.29 21.99 11.95
N PRO A 23 15.04 20.68 11.75
CA PRO A 23 15.75 19.93 10.72
C PRO A 23 15.59 20.67 9.39
N ALA A 24 16.70 21.04 8.78
CA ALA A 24 16.72 21.66 7.47
C ALA A 24 15.88 20.78 6.53
N ARG A 25 14.94 21.39 5.79
CA ARG A 25 14.09 20.65 4.85
C ARG A 25 15.01 19.87 3.91
N ARG A 26 15.02 18.55 4.02
CA ARG A 26 15.75 17.68 3.10
C ARG A 26 14.91 17.57 1.84
N ASP A 27 15.45 18.06 0.73
CA ASP A 27 14.86 17.81 -0.59
C ASP A 27 15.11 16.33 -0.94
N LEU A 28 14.04 15.53 -0.92
CA LEU A 28 14.09 14.11 -1.26
C LEU A 28 13.94 13.97 -2.78
N PRO A 29 15.01 13.65 -3.54
CA PRO A 29 14.90 13.56 -4.99
C PRO A 29 13.99 12.38 -5.39
N PHE A 30 12.98 12.67 -6.20
CA PHE A 30 12.10 11.68 -6.81
C PHE A 30 12.59 11.34 -8.22
N ARG A 31 12.83 10.05 -8.49
CA ARG A 31 13.26 9.58 -9.81
C ARG A 31 12.43 8.38 -10.24
N PHE A 32 11.87 8.45 -11.45
CA PHE A 32 11.20 7.33 -12.10
C PHE A 32 12.04 6.86 -13.29
N THR A 33 12.48 5.59 -13.28
CA THR A 33 13.35 5.03 -14.32
C THR A 33 12.63 4.04 -15.24
N GLY A 34 11.31 3.88 -15.10
CA GLY A 34 10.54 2.87 -15.84
C GLY A 34 10.40 3.21 -17.33
N SER A 35 10.59 2.20 -18.18
CA SER A 35 10.37 2.32 -19.63
C SER A 35 8.98 1.81 -20.02
N ALA A 36 8.26 2.59 -20.82
CA ALA A 36 6.92 2.22 -21.29
C ALA A 36 6.95 0.94 -22.17
N SER A 37 7.99 0.73 -22.97
CA SER A 37 8.10 -0.43 -23.86
C SER A 37 8.34 -1.73 -23.09
N GLU A 38 9.13 -1.68 -22.02
CA GLU A 38 9.37 -2.82 -21.13
C GLU A 38 8.10 -3.19 -20.37
N TYR A 39 7.40 -2.19 -19.82
CA TYR A 39 6.11 -2.39 -19.18
C TYR A 39 5.08 -3.00 -20.14
N PHE A 40 4.99 -2.48 -21.37
CA PHE A 40 4.04 -2.96 -22.36
C PHE A 40 4.25 -4.44 -22.70
N ARG A 41 5.51 -4.88 -22.85
CA ARG A 41 5.86 -6.29 -23.11
C ARG A 41 5.41 -7.21 -21.97
N ILE A 42 5.58 -6.80 -20.72
CA ILE A 42 5.12 -7.58 -19.56
C ILE A 42 3.59 -7.60 -19.49
N TRP A 43 2.96 -6.45 -19.71
CA TRP A 43 1.51 -6.29 -19.63
C TRP A 43 0.77 -7.12 -20.69
N ILE A 44 1.24 -7.13 -21.94
CA ILE A 44 0.57 -7.84 -23.03
C ILE A 44 0.62 -9.36 -22.83
N VAL A 45 1.77 -9.91 -22.42
CA VAL A 45 1.93 -11.34 -22.13
C VAL A 45 1.01 -11.76 -21.00
N ASN A 46 0.98 -10.98 -19.91
CA ASN A 46 0.12 -11.27 -18.77
C ASN A 46 -1.38 -11.15 -19.11
N THR A 47 -1.74 -10.23 -20.00
CA THR A 47 -3.12 -10.05 -20.46
C THR A 47 -3.57 -11.22 -21.32
N LEU A 48 -2.72 -11.68 -22.26
CA LEU A 48 -2.97 -12.88 -23.05
C LEU A 48 -3.14 -14.12 -22.16
N LEU A 49 -2.25 -14.31 -21.17
CA LEU A 49 -2.37 -15.41 -20.21
C LEU A 49 -3.67 -15.33 -19.40
N THR A 50 -4.11 -14.12 -19.04
CA THR A 50 -5.37 -13.90 -18.34
C THR A 50 -6.57 -14.33 -19.18
N ILE A 51 -6.58 -14.01 -20.47
CA ILE A 51 -7.66 -14.41 -21.39
C ILE A 51 -7.69 -15.94 -21.54
N VAL A 52 -6.54 -16.56 -21.80
CA VAL A 52 -6.42 -18.02 -21.98
C VAL A 52 -6.82 -18.79 -20.72
N THR A 53 -6.56 -18.24 -19.53
CA THR A 53 -6.91 -18.86 -18.24
C THR A 53 -8.29 -18.46 -17.70
N LEU A 54 -9.18 -17.91 -18.56
CA LEU A 54 -10.53 -17.47 -18.17
C LEU A 54 -10.54 -16.50 -16.98
N GLY A 55 -9.52 -15.66 -16.87
CA GLY A 55 -9.42 -14.65 -15.82
C GLY A 55 -8.69 -15.10 -14.56
N ILE A 56 -8.31 -16.38 -14.40
CA ILE A 56 -7.61 -16.85 -13.19
C ILE A 56 -6.26 -16.14 -13.05
N TYR A 57 -5.46 -16.05 -14.12
CA TYR A 57 -4.12 -15.46 -14.06
C TYR A 57 -4.10 -13.95 -13.75
N SER A 58 -5.25 -13.29 -13.83
CA SER A 58 -5.35 -11.84 -13.58
C SER A 58 -4.85 -11.41 -12.19
N ALA A 59 -4.88 -12.30 -11.20
CA ALA A 59 -4.35 -12.01 -9.86
C ALA A 59 -2.82 -11.85 -9.88
N TRP A 60 -2.10 -12.71 -10.62
CA TRP A 60 -0.65 -12.66 -10.80
C TRP A 60 -0.24 -11.47 -11.67
N ALA A 61 -0.97 -11.25 -12.77
CA ALA A 61 -0.77 -10.09 -13.64
C ALA A 61 -0.81 -8.76 -12.86
N LYS A 62 -1.80 -8.61 -11.98
CA LYS A 62 -1.96 -7.42 -11.14
C LYS A 62 -0.78 -7.20 -10.19
N VAL A 63 -0.29 -8.25 -9.54
CA VAL A 63 0.87 -8.17 -8.62
C VAL A 63 2.12 -7.77 -9.39
N ARG A 64 2.39 -8.42 -10.54
CA ARG A 64 3.59 -8.16 -11.35
C ARG A 64 3.65 -6.72 -11.86
N ASN A 65 2.53 -6.17 -12.33
CA ASN A 65 2.47 -4.79 -12.80
C ASN A 65 2.74 -3.78 -11.67
N ARG A 66 2.21 -4.04 -10.46
CA ARG A 66 2.47 -3.20 -9.29
C ARG A 66 3.92 -3.30 -8.82
N GLN A 67 4.49 -4.50 -8.81
CA GLN A 67 5.90 -4.71 -8.50
C GLN A 67 6.82 -3.98 -9.48
N TYR A 68 6.50 -3.98 -10.78
CA TYR A 68 7.26 -3.22 -11.79
C TYR A 68 7.24 -1.73 -11.47
N PHE A 69 6.07 -1.14 -11.24
CA PHE A 69 5.96 0.29 -10.95
C PHE A 69 6.71 0.68 -9.67
N TYR A 70 6.50 -0.06 -8.59
CA TYR A 70 7.10 0.21 -7.28
C TYR A 70 8.64 0.12 -7.33
N ARG A 71 9.19 -0.87 -8.06
CA ARG A 71 10.65 -1.03 -8.24
C ARG A 71 11.31 0.09 -9.04
N HIS A 72 10.57 0.75 -9.94
CA HIS A 72 11.09 1.84 -10.78
C HIS A 72 10.81 3.23 -10.21
N THR A 73 10.12 3.32 -9.08
CA THR A 73 9.88 4.57 -8.34
C THR A 73 10.89 4.68 -7.20
N PHE A 74 11.86 5.59 -7.33
CA PHE A 74 12.88 5.86 -6.33
C PHE A 74 12.59 7.15 -5.57
N VAL A 75 12.73 7.09 -4.25
CA VAL A 75 12.71 8.22 -3.34
C VAL A 75 13.98 8.16 -2.51
N ASP A 76 14.80 9.22 -2.56
CA ASP A 76 16.03 9.32 -1.77
C ASP A 76 16.96 8.10 -1.98
N GLY A 77 17.11 7.67 -3.24
CA GLY A 77 17.96 6.55 -3.65
C GLY A 77 17.42 5.15 -3.32
N SER A 78 16.27 5.02 -2.66
CA SER A 78 15.62 3.73 -2.35
C SER A 78 14.30 3.58 -3.12
N SER A 79 14.01 2.40 -3.64
CA SER A 79 12.72 2.12 -4.28
C SER A 79 11.69 1.60 -3.28
N PHE A 80 10.41 1.69 -3.66
CA PHE A 80 9.35 1.02 -2.91
C PHE A 80 9.27 -0.46 -3.31
N GLU A 81 8.86 -1.30 -2.37
CA GLU A 81 8.64 -2.72 -2.61
C GLU A 81 7.17 -3.08 -2.39
N TYR A 82 6.64 -3.93 -3.27
CA TYR A 82 5.26 -4.43 -3.18
C TYR A 82 5.28 -5.95 -2.99
N LEU A 83 4.92 -6.39 -1.78
CA LEU A 83 5.05 -7.76 -1.29
C LEU A 83 3.71 -8.53 -1.30
N ALA A 84 2.76 -8.11 -2.13
CA ALA A 84 1.45 -8.75 -2.16
C ALA A 84 1.49 -10.16 -2.74
N ASP A 85 0.78 -11.06 -2.08
CA ASP A 85 0.57 -12.43 -2.54
C ASP A 85 -0.63 -12.48 -3.52
N PRO A 86 -0.44 -12.96 -4.78
CA PRO A 86 -1.50 -13.06 -5.77
C PRO A 86 -2.64 -14.01 -5.34
N ILE A 87 -2.36 -15.04 -4.54
CA ILE A 87 -3.39 -15.99 -4.09
C ILE A 87 -4.40 -15.29 -3.17
N LYS A 88 -3.96 -14.33 -2.34
CA LYS A 88 -4.86 -13.55 -1.48
C LYS A 88 -5.83 -12.69 -2.31
N ILE A 89 -5.37 -12.14 -3.43
CA ILE A 89 -6.20 -11.38 -4.36
C ILE A 89 -7.22 -12.31 -5.04
N LEU A 90 -6.78 -13.51 -5.46
CA LEU A 90 -7.67 -14.49 -6.07
C LEU A 90 -8.78 -14.94 -5.11
N LYS A 91 -8.44 -15.26 -3.86
CA LYS A 91 -9.43 -15.61 -2.82
C LYS A 91 -10.48 -14.52 -2.63
N GLY A 92 -10.06 -13.25 -2.55
CA GLY A 92 -10.98 -12.12 -2.47
C GLY A 92 -11.93 -12.05 -3.68
N ARG A 93 -11.41 -12.26 -4.90
CA ARG A 93 -12.22 -12.28 -6.12
C ARG A 93 -13.19 -13.44 -6.18
N LEU A 94 -12.80 -14.62 -5.70
CA LEU A 94 -13.69 -15.78 -5.60
C LEU A 94 -14.85 -15.51 -4.64
N VAL A 95 -14.59 -14.87 -3.50
CA VAL A 95 -15.67 -14.47 -2.57
C VAL A 95 -16.61 -13.48 -3.24
N VAL A 96 -16.09 -12.44 -3.90
CA VAL A 96 -16.92 -11.48 -4.64
C VAL A 96 -17.73 -12.16 -5.74
N ALA A 97 -17.12 -13.05 -6.53
CA ALA A 97 -17.80 -13.81 -7.57
C ALA A 97 -18.92 -14.70 -6.99
N ALA A 98 -18.69 -15.35 -5.85
CA ALA A 98 -19.69 -16.15 -5.16
C ALA A 98 -20.87 -15.28 -4.67
N VAL A 99 -20.59 -14.11 -4.08
CA VAL A 99 -21.63 -13.16 -3.64
C VAL A 99 -22.45 -12.67 -4.83
N LEU A 100 -21.80 -12.27 -5.93
CA LEU A 100 -22.49 -11.84 -7.15
C LEU A 100 -23.31 -12.98 -7.76
N GLY A 101 -22.79 -14.21 -7.76
CA GLY A 101 -23.52 -15.40 -8.20
C GLY A 101 -24.76 -15.67 -7.34
N ALA A 102 -24.66 -15.53 -6.01
CA ALA A 102 -25.79 -15.66 -5.10
C ALA A 102 -26.85 -14.58 -5.33
N ILE A 103 -26.42 -13.32 -5.51
CA ILE A 103 -27.31 -12.21 -5.90
C ILE A 103 -28.00 -12.54 -7.22
N ALA A 104 -27.25 -12.95 -8.25
CA ALA A 104 -27.83 -13.31 -9.54
C ALA A 104 -28.80 -14.50 -9.42
N ALA A 105 -28.50 -15.51 -8.63
CA ALA A 105 -29.42 -16.65 -8.42
C ALA A 105 -30.69 -16.23 -7.68
N SER A 106 -30.60 -15.32 -6.71
CA SER A 106 -31.73 -14.88 -5.88
C SER A 106 -32.90 -14.29 -6.68
N GLN A 107 -32.63 -13.75 -7.87
CA GLN A 107 -33.64 -13.19 -8.77
C GLN A 107 -34.69 -14.24 -9.19
N TYR A 108 -34.31 -15.52 -9.25
CA TYR A 108 -35.19 -16.62 -9.65
C TYR A 108 -36.06 -17.15 -8.50
N TYR A 109 -35.74 -16.81 -7.24
CA TYR A 109 -36.45 -17.32 -6.06
C TYR A 109 -37.48 -16.31 -5.53
N SER A 110 -37.06 -15.07 -5.24
CA SER A 110 -37.99 -14.02 -4.82
C SER A 110 -37.42 -12.62 -5.09
N PRO A 111 -38.19 -11.69 -5.70
CA PRO A 111 -37.74 -10.32 -5.93
C PRO A 111 -37.32 -9.56 -4.66
N PRO A 112 -38.01 -9.68 -3.50
CA PRO A 112 -37.58 -8.99 -2.28
C PRO A 112 -36.21 -9.44 -1.77
N LEU A 113 -35.86 -10.73 -1.89
CA LEU A 113 -34.55 -11.25 -1.49
C LEU A 113 -33.43 -10.63 -2.35
N TYR A 114 -33.64 -10.53 -3.66
CA TYR A 114 -32.69 -9.90 -4.58
C TYR A 114 -32.40 -8.45 -4.19
N VAL A 115 -33.44 -7.66 -3.95
CA VAL A 115 -33.30 -6.26 -3.53
C VAL A 115 -32.59 -6.17 -2.17
N GLY A 116 -32.97 -7.02 -1.20
CA GLY A 116 -32.33 -7.07 0.11
C GLY A 116 -30.83 -7.36 0.04
N LEU A 117 -30.43 -8.32 -0.79
CA LEU A 117 -29.01 -8.66 -1.00
C LEU A 117 -28.24 -7.55 -1.72
N ILE A 118 -28.85 -6.86 -2.69
CA ILE A 118 -28.24 -5.69 -3.36
C ILE A 118 -28.01 -4.56 -2.36
N VAL A 119 -29.01 -4.23 -1.54
CA VAL A 119 -28.87 -3.18 -0.51
C VAL A 119 -27.78 -3.56 0.49
N LEU A 120 -27.75 -4.80 0.96
CA LEU A 120 -26.70 -5.29 1.85
C LEU A 120 -25.30 -5.18 1.21
N ALA A 121 -25.17 -5.56 -0.07
CA ALA A 121 -23.90 -5.45 -0.79
C ALA A 121 -23.45 -3.99 -0.94
N LEU A 122 -24.38 -3.06 -1.22
CA LEU A 122 -24.09 -1.64 -1.28
C LEU A 122 -23.59 -1.10 0.07
N LEU A 123 -24.25 -1.47 1.17
CA LEU A 123 -23.81 -1.10 2.52
C LEU A 123 -22.44 -1.70 2.89
N ALA A 124 -22.11 -2.89 2.38
CA ALA A 124 -20.80 -3.51 2.58
C ALA A 124 -19.67 -2.86 1.75
N THR A 125 -20.00 -2.07 0.73
CA THR A 125 -19.04 -1.43 -0.18
C THR A 125 -18.02 -0.53 0.54
N PRO A 126 -18.41 0.44 1.40
CA PRO A 126 -17.44 1.26 2.12
C PRO A 126 -16.46 0.43 2.96
N TRP A 127 -16.95 -0.62 3.64
CA TRP A 127 -16.11 -1.54 4.37
C TRP A 127 -15.13 -2.29 3.45
N ALA A 128 -15.60 -2.77 2.30
CA ALA A 128 -14.76 -3.47 1.32
C ALA A 128 -13.67 -2.56 0.74
N VAL A 129 -13.98 -1.29 0.49
CA VAL A 129 -13.01 -0.29 0.02
C VAL A 129 -11.93 -0.05 1.07
N VAL A 130 -12.30 0.19 2.33
CA VAL A 130 -11.34 0.39 3.43
C VAL A 130 -10.47 -0.86 3.62
N ARG A 131 -11.05 -2.06 3.57
CA ARG A 131 -10.29 -3.32 3.62
C ARG A 131 -9.33 -3.47 2.45
N GLY A 132 -9.74 -3.07 1.24
CA GLY A 132 -8.89 -3.08 0.05
C GLY A 132 -7.71 -2.11 0.16
N MET A 133 -7.95 -0.92 0.70
CA MET A 133 -6.90 0.06 0.98
C MET A 133 -5.92 -0.46 2.05
N ALA A 134 -6.44 -1.00 3.15
CA ALA A 134 -5.64 -1.58 4.23
C ALA A 134 -4.79 -2.76 3.74
N PHE A 135 -5.31 -3.61 2.84
CA PHE A 135 -4.52 -4.68 2.21
C PHE A 135 -3.35 -4.14 1.38
N ASN A 136 -3.56 -3.05 0.64
CA ASN A 136 -2.50 -2.45 -0.16
C ASN A 136 -1.42 -1.83 0.73
N ALA A 137 -1.79 -1.09 1.77
CA ALA A 137 -0.85 -0.47 2.71
C ALA A 137 0.07 -1.53 3.34
N ARG A 138 -0.52 -2.59 3.89
CA ARG A 138 0.20 -3.72 4.53
C ARG A 138 1.18 -4.48 3.64
N ASN A 139 0.97 -4.39 2.33
CA ASN A 139 1.82 -5.05 1.34
C ASN A 139 2.82 -4.10 0.68
N THR A 140 2.84 -2.82 1.07
CA THR A 140 3.85 -1.85 0.63
C THR A 140 4.92 -1.73 1.71
N SER A 141 6.18 -1.79 1.30
CA SER A 141 7.33 -1.51 2.16
C SER A 141 8.26 -0.46 1.53
N PHE A 142 8.89 0.34 2.38
CA PHE A 142 9.94 1.28 2.01
C PHE A 142 11.09 1.13 3.01
N ARG A 143 12.32 0.94 2.52
CA ARG A 143 13.51 0.77 3.39
C ARG A 143 13.30 -0.25 4.52
N ASN A 144 12.71 -1.40 4.19
CA ASN A 144 12.39 -2.48 5.12
C ASN A 144 11.34 -2.14 6.21
N VAL A 145 10.66 -0.99 6.12
CA VAL A 145 9.52 -0.60 6.98
C VAL A 145 8.22 -0.81 6.20
N ARG A 146 7.24 -1.49 6.81
CA ARG A 146 5.90 -1.76 6.25
C ARG A 146 4.89 -0.72 6.72
N PHE A 147 3.90 -0.40 5.87
CA PHE A 147 2.83 0.57 6.16
C PHE A 147 1.46 -0.09 6.39
#